data_AF-A0A7X2MMQ0-F1
#
_entry.id   AF-A0A7X2MMQ0-F1
#
_cell.length_a   1.000
_cell.length_b   1.000
_cell.length_c   1.000
_cell.angle_alpha   90.00
_cell.angle_beta   90.00
_cell.angle_gamma   90.00
#
_symmetry.space_group_name_H-M   'P 1'
#
loop_
_entity.id
_entity.type
_entity.pdbx_description
1 polymer ?
#
loop_
_entity_poly.entity_id
_entity_poly.type
_entity_poly.pdbx_seq_one_letter_code
_entity_poly.pdbx_strand_id
1 'polypeptide(L)'
;MTPKTLILALALAWATPLLAADQPVIGSAGPWPADFIKGADISSLAELEKQGAKFYNADNQQQDAIAILKASGINTIRLRLWVDPRDGSGQTYGGGGNDLATTLALAKRVKAAGLKLLLDIHYSDFWTDPGKQFKPKAWQSLPFPQLETQVHDYTRDTIARFKADGVMPDIVQIGNELNGGMLWPEGKSWGQNGGEFDRLAGLLKAGISGVRENLSDPHQVKIMLH
;
A
#
# COMPACT_ATOMS: atom_id res chain seq x y z
N MET A 1 53.10 -9.40 70.50
CA MET A 1 53.25 -7.92 70.51
C MET A 1 54.37 -7.63 69.52
N THR A 2 54.20 -7.07 68.33
CA THR A 2 53.43 -5.90 67.85
C THR A 2 52.75 -6.15 66.48
N PRO A 3 51.83 -5.27 66.01
CA PRO A 3 50.80 -5.59 65.01
C PRO A 3 51.02 -5.04 63.59
N LYS A 4 50.35 -5.73 62.63
CA LYS A 4 49.63 -5.24 61.44
C LYS A 4 50.25 -4.15 60.55
N THR A 5 50.58 -4.53 59.31
CA THR A 5 50.23 -3.72 58.13
C THR A 5 49.94 -4.60 56.91
N LEU A 6 48.75 -4.35 56.37
CA LEU A 6 48.09 -4.99 55.24
C LEU A 6 48.70 -4.43 53.94
N ILE A 7 49.34 -5.26 53.11
CA ILE A 7 49.73 -4.84 51.75
C ILE A 7 48.57 -5.17 50.82
N LEU A 8 47.85 -4.12 50.45
CA LEU A 8 46.75 -4.12 49.50
C LEU A 8 47.33 -4.34 48.09
N ALA A 9 46.87 -5.39 47.42
CA ALA A 9 47.17 -5.67 46.02
C ALA A 9 46.54 -4.58 45.13
N LEU A 10 47.37 -3.80 44.42
CA LEU A 10 46.91 -2.92 43.36
C LEU A 10 47.07 -3.65 42.03
N ALA A 11 45.98 -4.22 41.53
CA ALA A 11 45.90 -4.77 40.18
C ALA A 11 46.10 -3.64 39.17
N LEU A 12 47.19 -3.71 38.38
CA LEU A 12 47.30 -2.97 37.13
C LEU A 12 46.26 -3.50 36.16
N ALA A 13 45.04 -2.97 36.21
CA ALA A 13 44.09 -3.13 35.12
C ALA A 13 44.57 -2.25 33.96
N TRP A 14 45.15 -2.88 32.94
CA TRP A 14 45.36 -2.24 31.66
C TRP A 14 43.99 -1.87 31.08
N ALA A 15 43.60 -0.60 31.20
CA ALA A 15 42.50 -0.06 30.43
C ALA A 15 42.99 0.07 28.98
N THR A 16 42.87 -0.99 28.19
CA THR A 16 42.86 -0.85 26.74
C THR A 16 41.65 0.01 26.40
N PRO A 17 41.79 1.19 25.79
CA PRO A 17 40.64 1.87 25.25
C PRO A 17 40.04 0.92 24.23
N LEU A 18 38.80 0.50 24.46
CA LEU A 18 37.98 -0.13 23.45
C LEU A 18 37.85 0.94 22.36
N LEU A 19 38.71 0.90 21.33
CA LEU A 19 38.53 1.71 20.14
C LEU A 19 37.13 1.34 19.65
N ALA A 20 36.22 2.31 19.75
CA ALA A 20 34.92 2.19 19.13
C ALA A 20 35.17 1.76 17.68
N ALA A 21 34.63 0.60 17.29
CA ALA A 21 34.63 0.21 15.89
C ALA A 21 34.08 1.41 15.11
N ASP A 22 34.79 1.83 14.06
CA ASP A 22 34.38 2.93 13.20
C ASP A 22 32.89 2.78 12.92
N GLN A 23 32.13 3.84 13.20
CA GLN A 23 30.69 3.85 12.91
C GLN A 23 30.53 3.43 11.46
N PRO A 24 29.66 2.45 11.15
CA PRO A 24 29.49 2.00 9.78
C PRO A 24 29.14 3.22 8.92
N VAL A 25 30.07 3.58 8.03
CA VAL A 25 29.84 4.65 7.06
C VAL A 25 28.88 4.06 6.04
N ILE A 26 27.58 4.32 6.24
CA ILE A 26 26.58 4.05 5.22
C ILE A 26 26.92 5.00 4.08
N GLY A 27 27.49 4.45 3.00
CA GLY A 27 27.75 5.21 1.79
C GLY A 27 26.46 5.88 1.33
N SER A 28 26.57 7.14 0.88
CA SER A 28 25.45 7.81 0.22
C SER A 28 24.90 6.87 -0.84
N ALA A 29 23.62 6.52 -0.74
CA ALA A 29 22.91 6.08 -1.94
C ALA A 29 23.16 7.17 -2.98
N GLY A 30 23.70 6.81 -4.14
CA GLY A 30 24.06 7.78 -5.18
C GLY A 30 22.87 8.65 -5.58
N PRO A 31 23.07 9.66 -6.43
CA PRO A 31 21.96 10.48 -6.89
C PRO A 31 20.88 9.60 -7.52
N TRP A 32 19.70 9.59 -6.92
CA TRP A 32 18.54 8.91 -7.47
C TRP A 32 18.15 9.58 -8.79
N PRO A 33 17.64 8.82 -9.78
CA PRO A 33 17.01 9.42 -10.96
C PRO A 33 15.98 10.46 -10.54
N ALA A 34 15.88 11.58 -11.28
CA ALA A 34 14.95 12.66 -10.93
C ALA A 34 13.48 12.21 -10.89
N ASP A 35 13.14 11.17 -11.64
CA ASP A 35 11.82 10.54 -11.73
C ASP A 35 11.63 9.35 -10.76
N PHE A 36 12.60 9.10 -9.87
CA PHE A 36 12.49 8.04 -8.86
C PHE A 36 11.24 8.24 -7.98
N ILE A 37 10.46 7.17 -7.83
CA ILE A 37 9.23 7.18 -7.05
C ILE A 37 9.57 7.09 -5.55
N LYS A 38 9.20 8.13 -4.81
CA LYS A 38 9.28 8.20 -3.34
C LYS A 38 7.87 8.13 -2.80
N GLY A 39 7.45 6.92 -2.45
CA GLY A 39 6.07 6.58 -2.14
C GLY A 39 5.75 6.55 -0.64
N ALA A 40 4.51 6.83 -0.28
CA ALA A 40 3.92 6.49 1.02
C ALA A 40 2.47 5.98 0.83
N ASP A 41 2.04 4.99 1.61
CA ASP A 41 0.64 4.59 1.69
C ASP A 41 -0.04 5.28 2.87
N ILE A 42 -1.12 6.02 2.60
CA ILE A 42 -1.83 6.80 3.62
C ILE A 42 -3.28 6.37 3.77
N SER A 43 -3.66 5.17 3.35
CA SER A 43 -5.09 4.89 3.18
C SER A 43 -5.88 4.89 4.51
N SER A 44 -5.21 4.68 5.66
CA SER A 44 -5.84 4.85 6.98
C SER A 44 -6.05 6.31 7.40
N LEU A 45 -5.51 7.30 6.66
CA LEU A 45 -5.49 8.71 7.06
C LEU A 45 -6.89 9.25 7.36
N ALA A 46 -7.87 8.98 6.49
CA ALA A 46 -9.23 9.46 6.67
C ALA A 46 -9.87 8.94 7.97
N GLU A 47 -9.64 7.65 8.29
CA GLU A 47 -10.13 7.05 9.53
C GLU A 47 -9.42 7.66 10.76
N LEU A 48 -8.09 7.81 10.70
CA LEU A 48 -7.30 8.38 11.79
C LEU A 48 -7.75 9.82 12.10
N GLU A 49 -7.92 10.66 11.07
CA GLU A 49 -8.40 12.03 11.23
C GLU A 49 -9.83 12.07 11.79
N LYS A 50 -10.71 11.18 11.33
CA LYS A 50 -12.06 11.03 11.89
C LYS A 50 -12.04 10.63 13.36
N GLN A 51 -11.05 9.86 13.79
CA GLN A 51 -10.84 9.48 15.20
C GLN A 51 -10.09 10.56 16.01
N GLY A 52 -9.79 11.72 15.42
CA GLY A 52 -9.18 12.85 16.10
C GLY A 52 -7.64 12.85 16.11
N ALA A 53 -7.00 12.00 15.30
CA ALA A 53 -5.55 12.04 15.12
C ALA A 53 -5.12 13.42 14.57
N LYS A 54 -3.98 13.90 15.08
CA LYS A 54 -3.34 15.15 14.65
C LYS A 54 -1.92 14.83 14.21
N PHE A 55 -1.48 15.49 13.15
CA PHE A 55 -0.14 15.34 12.60
C PHE A 55 0.62 16.66 12.76
N TYR A 56 1.93 16.55 12.96
CA TYR A 56 2.81 17.67 13.25
C TYR A 56 4.05 17.59 12.38
N ASN A 57 4.53 18.74 11.93
CA ASN A 57 5.78 18.84 11.17
C ASN A 57 7.01 18.79 12.10
N ALA A 58 8.21 18.92 11.54
CA ALA A 58 9.47 18.86 12.29
C ALA A 58 9.61 19.96 13.35
N ASP A 59 8.91 21.08 13.17
CA ASP A 59 8.89 22.22 14.11
C ASP A 59 7.78 22.09 15.17
N ASN A 60 7.17 20.89 15.28
CA ASN A 60 6.06 20.59 16.19
C ASN A 60 4.80 21.46 15.94
N GLN A 61 4.61 21.93 14.71
CA GLN A 61 3.41 22.66 14.31
C GLN A 61 2.41 21.70 13.70
N GLN A 62 1.15 21.78 14.14
CA GLN A 62 0.10 20.94 13.58
C GLN A 62 -0.09 21.27 12.09
N GLN A 63 -0.05 20.26 11.23
CA GLN A 63 -0.14 20.42 9.78
C GLN A 63 -0.80 19.20 9.15
N ASP A 64 -1.38 19.39 7.95
CA ASP A 64 -1.92 18.30 7.14
C ASP A 64 -0.86 17.24 6.82
N ALA A 65 -1.19 15.96 7.01
CA ALA A 65 -0.27 14.84 6.83
C ALA A 65 0.30 14.74 5.40
N ILE A 66 -0.52 15.02 4.37
CA ILE A 66 -0.10 14.97 2.97
C ILE A 66 0.88 16.11 2.68
N ALA A 67 0.64 17.29 3.26
CA ALA A 67 1.57 18.42 3.16
C ALA A 67 2.92 18.13 3.85
N ILE A 68 2.90 17.49 5.02
CA ILE A 68 4.12 17.04 5.72
C ILE A 68 4.90 16.05 4.84
N LEU A 69 4.23 15.02 4.30
CA LEU A 69 4.88 14.04 3.44
C LEU A 69 5.50 14.68 2.19
N LYS A 70 4.76 15.60 1.54
CA LYS A 70 5.28 16.35 0.38
C LYS A 70 6.52 17.17 0.74
N ALA A 71 6.51 17.88 1.87
CA ALA A 71 7.66 18.65 2.35
C ALA A 71 8.87 17.76 2.65
N SER A 72 8.63 16.54 3.11
CA SER A 72 9.66 15.50 3.32
C SER A 72 10.14 14.82 2.03
N GLY A 73 9.67 15.26 0.86
CA GLY A 73 10.14 14.81 -0.44
C GLY A 73 9.41 13.58 -1.01
N ILE A 74 8.29 13.15 -0.40
CA ILE A 74 7.37 12.18 -1.01
C ILE A 74 6.76 12.80 -2.27
N ASN A 75 6.71 12.02 -3.36
CA ASN A 75 6.18 12.47 -4.64
C ASN A 75 5.01 11.62 -5.16
N THR A 76 4.75 10.47 -4.52
CA THR A 76 3.70 9.54 -4.93
C THR A 76 3.00 9.00 -3.68
N ILE A 77 1.67 8.90 -3.73
CA ILE A 77 0.87 8.32 -2.66
C ILE A 77 0.18 7.06 -3.18
N ARG A 78 0.25 5.99 -2.39
CA ARG A 78 -0.54 4.77 -2.61
C ARG A 78 -1.82 4.83 -1.79
N LEU A 79 -2.94 4.44 -2.40
CA LEU A 79 -4.21 4.25 -1.74
C LEU A 79 -4.77 2.87 -2.07
N ARG A 80 -5.04 2.06 -1.05
CA ARG A 80 -5.77 0.79 -1.18
C ARG A 80 -7.27 1.03 -1.37
N LEU A 81 -7.91 0.15 -2.12
CA LEU A 81 -9.34 0.13 -2.39
C LEU A 81 -9.90 -1.28 -2.18
N TRP A 82 -10.87 -1.38 -1.28
CA TRP A 82 -11.72 -2.54 -1.08
C TRP A 82 -13.06 -2.36 -1.78
N VAL A 83 -13.70 -3.48 -2.12
CA VAL A 83 -14.98 -3.49 -2.85
C VAL A 83 -16.11 -3.06 -1.93
N ASP A 84 -16.33 -3.77 -0.83
CA ASP A 84 -17.29 -3.40 0.22
C ASP A 84 -16.76 -3.76 1.62
N PRO A 85 -16.01 -2.85 2.29
CA PRO A 85 -15.37 -3.11 3.57
C PRO A 85 -16.31 -2.97 4.77
N ARG A 86 -17.55 -3.44 4.63
CA ARG A 86 -18.59 -3.40 5.66
C ARG A 86 -19.13 -4.78 5.98
N ASP A 87 -19.53 -4.97 7.23
CA ASP A 87 -20.28 -6.14 7.66
C ASP A 87 -21.78 -6.04 7.27
N GLY A 88 -22.56 -7.08 7.58
CA GLY A 88 -24.00 -7.11 7.28
C GLY A 88 -24.84 -6.09 8.05
N SER A 89 -24.28 -5.43 9.07
CA SER A 89 -24.91 -4.32 9.80
C SER A 89 -24.49 -2.94 9.27
N GLY A 90 -23.62 -2.90 8.24
CA GLY A 90 -23.11 -1.67 7.64
C GLY A 90 -21.91 -1.06 8.37
N GLN A 91 -21.35 -1.75 9.37
CA GLN A 91 -20.17 -1.27 10.10
C GLN A 91 -18.90 -1.59 9.31
N THR A 92 -17.96 -0.66 9.26
CA THR A 92 -16.66 -0.87 8.63
C THR A 92 -15.87 -1.97 9.35
N TYR A 93 -15.11 -2.77 8.59
CA TYR A 93 -14.14 -3.73 9.15
C TYR A 93 -12.91 -3.05 9.81
N GLY A 94 -12.85 -1.72 9.80
CA GLY A 94 -11.70 -0.93 10.26
C GLY A 94 -10.60 -0.88 9.21
N GLY A 95 -9.35 -0.65 9.63
CA GLY A 95 -8.20 -0.63 8.70
C GLY A 95 -8.28 0.49 7.65
N GLY A 96 -9.00 1.57 7.94
CA GLY A 96 -9.27 2.71 7.06
C GLY A 96 -10.67 2.72 6.45
N GLY A 97 -11.37 1.58 6.40
CA GLY A 97 -12.69 1.50 5.74
C GLY A 97 -12.65 1.94 4.27
N ASN A 98 -11.58 1.57 3.56
CA ASN A 98 -11.19 2.11 2.24
C ASN A 98 -12.11 1.67 1.09
N ASP A 99 -13.34 2.18 1.09
CA ASP A 99 -14.26 2.08 -0.05
C ASP A 99 -13.99 3.17 -1.10
N LEU A 100 -14.66 3.07 -2.25
CA LEU A 100 -14.47 4.00 -3.37
C LEU A 100 -14.68 5.47 -2.96
N ALA A 101 -15.66 5.75 -2.10
CA ALA A 101 -15.95 7.11 -1.66
C ALA A 101 -14.80 7.69 -0.82
N THR A 102 -14.30 6.90 0.14
CA THR A 102 -13.16 7.27 1.00
C THR A 102 -11.89 7.46 0.17
N THR A 103 -11.63 6.53 -0.74
CA THR A 103 -10.44 6.57 -1.60
C THR A 103 -10.47 7.75 -2.57
N LEU A 104 -11.62 8.10 -3.16
CA LEU A 104 -11.76 9.30 -4.01
C LEU A 104 -11.54 10.61 -3.22
N ALA A 105 -12.02 10.68 -1.98
CA ALA A 105 -11.82 11.86 -1.14
C ALA A 105 -10.33 12.07 -0.82
N LEU A 106 -9.60 11.00 -0.50
CA LEU A 106 -8.15 11.05 -0.32
C LEU A 106 -7.42 11.37 -1.64
N ALA A 107 -7.82 10.75 -2.75
CA ALA A 107 -7.23 11.00 -4.06
C ALA A 107 -7.32 12.47 -4.49
N LYS A 108 -8.45 13.14 -4.19
CA LYS A 108 -8.60 14.60 -4.40
C LYS A 108 -7.58 15.40 -3.62
N ARG A 109 -7.33 15.06 -2.35
CA ARG A 109 -6.30 15.72 -1.53
C ARG A 109 -4.90 15.48 -2.08
N VAL A 110 -4.59 14.23 -2.47
CA VAL A 110 -3.30 13.86 -3.07
C VAL A 110 -3.04 14.67 -4.35
N LYS A 111 -4.01 14.71 -5.27
CA LYS A 111 -3.89 15.45 -6.53
C LYS A 111 -3.85 16.96 -6.32
N ALA A 112 -4.64 17.51 -5.41
CA ALA A 112 -4.58 18.92 -5.04
C ALA A 112 -3.22 19.31 -4.44
N ALA A 113 -2.56 18.40 -3.73
CA ALA A 113 -1.19 18.58 -3.27
C ALA A 113 -0.14 18.45 -4.40
N GLY A 114 -0.53 18.11 -5.64
CA GLY A 114 0.38 17.92 -6.76
C GLY A 114 1.24 16.66 -6.67
N LEU A 115 0.79 15.65 -5.91
CA LEU A 115 1.44 14.35 -5.80
C LEU A 115 0.86 13.37 -6.83
N LYS A 116 1.68 12.41 -7.25
CA LYS A 116 1.23 11.27 -8.05
C LYS A 116 0.40 10.31 -7.19
N LEU A 117 -0.47 9.55 -7.84
CA LEU A 117 -1.36 8.59 -7.20
C LEU A 117 -1.14 7.18 -7.76
N LEU A 118 -0.90 6.22 -6.86
CA LEU A 118 -0.98 4.78 -7.11
C LEU A 118 -2.29 4.27 -6.49
N LEU A 119 -3.23 3.85 -7.32
CA LEU A 119 -4.44 3.19 -6.86
C LEU A 119 -4.19 1.69 -6.79
N ASP A 120 -4.38 1.10 -5.61
CA ASP A 120 -4.27 -0.33 -5.41
C ASP A 120 -5.65 -0.97 -5.20
N ILE A 121 -6.08 -1.78 -6.17
CA ILE A 121 -7.38 -2.44 -6.14
C ILE A 121 -7.19 -3.86 -5.60
N HIS A 122 -7.64 -4.11 -4.38
CA HIS A 122 -7.47 -5.40 -3.72
C HIS A 122 -8.36 -6.51 -4.31
N TYR A 123 -9.47 -6.15 -4.97
CA TYR A 123 -10.51 -7.10 -5.40
C TYR A 123 -10.98 -8.00 -4.25
N SER A 124 -11.12 -7.42 -3.06
CA SER A 124 -11.66 -8.06 -1.87
C SER A 124 -12.40 -7.01 -1.04
N ASP A 125 -13.23 -7.48 -0.12
CA ASP A 125 -13.88 -6.61 0.87
C ASP A 125 -12.94 -6.25 2.03
N PHE A 126 -11.81 -6.95 2.17
CA PHE A 126 -10.84 -6.66 3.22
C PHE A 126 -9.41 -7.00 2.78
N TRP A 127 -8.47 -7.01 3.72
CA TRP A 127 -7.06 -7.27 3.45
C TRP A 127 -6.84 -8.50 2.57
N THR A 128 -6.02 -8.29 1.53
CA THR A 128 -5.43 -9.37 0.75
C THR A 128 -3.94 -9.43 1.05
N ASP A 129 -3.45 -10.65 1.22
CA ASP A 129 -2.06 -10.99 1.52
C ASP A 129 -1.78 -12.39 0.92
N PRO A 130 -0.54 -12.92 0.97
CA PRO A 130 -0.24 -14.24 0.39
C PRO A 130 -1.09 -15.40 0.94
N GLY A 131 -1.66 -15.25 2.14
CA GLY A 131 -2.54 -16.22 2.78
C GLY A 131 -4.04 -15.92 2.66
N LYS A 132 -4.43 -14.75 2.15
CA LYS A 132 -5.83 -14.30 2.06
C LYS A 132 -6.09 -13.58 0.74
N GLN A 133 -6.97 -14.13 -0.08
CA GLN A 133 -7.40 -13.53 -1.34
C GLN A 133 -8.91 -13.76 -1.54
N PHE A 134 -9.69 -13.51 -0.50
CA PHE A 134 -11.13 -13.82 -0.49
C PHE A 134 -11.90 -12.96 -1.47
N LYS A 135 -12.85 -13.57 -2.18
CA LYS A 135 -13.80 -12.84 -3.03
C LYS A 135 -14.63 -11.86 -2.18
N PRO A 136 -14.96 -10.67 -2.72
CA PRO A 136 -16.01 -9.82 -2.17
C PRO A 136 -17.29 -10.61 -1.95
N LYS A 137 -18.05 -10.25 -0.91
CA LYS A 137 -19.32 -10.92 -0.54
C LYS A 137 -20.26 -11.01 -1.74
N ALA A 138 -20.36 -9.93 -2.53
CA ALA A 138 -21.22 -9.85 -3.71
C ALA A 138 -20.79 -10.77 -4.87
N TRP A 139 -19.56 -11.27 -4.89
CA TRP A 139 -18.98 -12.04 -6.00
C TRP A 139 -18.84 -13.53 -5.68
N GLN A 140 -19.21 -13.96 -4.47
CA GLN A 140 -18.92 -15.31 -3.97
C GLN A 140 -19.53 -16.42 -4.84
N SER A 141 -20.73 -16.21 -5.38
CA SER A 141 -21.46 -17.18 -6.19
C SER A 141 -21.21 -17.06 -7.70
N LEU A 142 -20.39 -16.10 -8.14
CA LEU A 142 -20.13 -15.91 -9.56
C LEU A 142 -19.31 -17.09 -10.13
N PRO A 143 -19.77 -17.76 -11.20
CA PRO A 143 -18.94 -18.68 -11.95
C PRO A 143 -17.79 -17.92 -12.63
N PHE A 144 -16.68 -18.61 -12.87
CA PHE A 144 -15.44 -17.98 -13.34
C PHE A 144 -15.60 -17.01 -14.53
N PRO A 145 -16.33 -17.33 -15.62
CA PRO A 145 -16.51 -16.38 -16.72
C PRO A 145 -17.22 -15.08 -16.31
N GLN A 146 -18.19 -15.17 -15.38
CA GLN A 146 -18.86 -13.98 -14.85
C GLN A 146 -17.97 -13.22 -13.87
N LEU A 147 -17.09 -13.92 -13.14
CA LEU A 147 -16.10 -13.31 -12.27
C LEU A 147 -15.08 -12.49 -13.07
N GLU A 148 -14.63 -12.98 -14.23
CA GLU A 148 -13.77 -12.21 -15.15
C GLU A 148 -14.46 -10.93 -15.62
N THR A 149 -15.71 -11.02 -16.10
CA THR A 149 -16.51 -9.84 -16.47
C THR A 149 -16.68 -8.89 -15.29
N GLN A 150 -16.92 -9.40 -14.09
CA GLN A 150 -17.09 -8.58 -12.90
C GLN A 150 -15.81 -7.81 -12.52
N VAL A 151 -14.63 -8.44 -12.64
CA VAL A 151 -13.32 -7.79 -12.43
C VAL A 151 -13.11 -6.69 -13.47
N HIS A 152 -13.40 -6.98 -14.74
CA HIS A 152 -13.33 -6.01 -15.81
C HIS A 152 -14.20 -4.78 -15.51
N ASP A 153 -15.50 -5.00 -15.29
CA ASP A 153 -16.49 -3.94 -15.14
C ASP A 153 -16.25 -3.12 -13.87
N TYR A 154 -15.93 -3.78 -12.74
CA TYR A 154 -15.59 -3.08 -11.51
C TYR A 154 -14.38 -2.16 -11.70
N THR A 155 -13.35 -2.63 -12.42
CA THR A 155 -12.16 -1.83 -12.70
C THR A 155 -12.47 -0.67 -13.64
N ARG A 156 -13.20 -0.92 -14.72
CA ARG A 156 -13.64 0.11 -15.68
C ARG A 156 -14.42 1.21 -14.97
N ASP A 157 -15.42 0.84 -14.18
CA ASP A 157 -16.32 1.79 -13.54
C ASP A 157 -15.61 2.58 -12.43
N THR A 158 -14.70 1.91 -11.70
CA THR A 158 -13.81 2.57 -10.73
C THR A 158 -12.97 3.64 -11.43
N ILE A 159 -12.22 3.28 -12.48
CA ILE A 159 -11.35 4.24 -13.18
C ILE A 159 -12.16 5.35 -13.85
N ALA A 160 -13.35 5.04 -14.40
CA ALA A 160 -14.27 6.04 -14.93
C ALA A 160 -14.66 7.07 -13.86
N ARG A 161 -14.90 6.63 -12.63
CA ARG A 161 -15.20 7.53 -11.51
C ARG A 161 -14.01 8.41 -11.12
N PHE A 162 -12.79 7.86 -11.05
CA PHE A 162 -11.59 8.68 -10.81
C PHE A 162 -11.37 9.73 -11.91
N LYS A 163 -11.62 9.35 -13.18
CA LYS A 163 -11.55 10.26 -14.32
C LYS A 163 -12.58 11.38 -14.22
N ALA A 164 -13.84 11.05 -13.91
CA ALA A 164 -14.93 12.02 -13.73
C ALA A 164 -14.66 13.01 -12.59
N ASP A 165 -14.05 12.54 -11.50
CA ASP A 165 -13.66 13.37 -10.35
C ASP A 165 -12.36 14.17 -10.60
N GLY A 166 -11.73 14.05 -11.78
CA GLY A 166 -10.51 14.78 -12.15
C GLY A 166 -9.24 14.29 -11.43
N VAL A 167 -9.26 13.07 -10.89
CA VAL A 167 -8.20 12.52 -10.03
C VAL A 167 -7.58 11.24 -10.57
N MET A 168 -7.50 11.12 -11.89
CA MET A 168 -6.98 9.94 -12.59
C MET A 168 -5.66 9.42 -11.96
N PRO A 169 -5.56 8.13 -11.58
CA PRO A 169 -4.33 7.56 -11.03
C PRO A 169 -3.18 7.62 -12.05
N ASP A 170 -1.95 7.74 -11.56
CA ASP A 170 -0.72 7.64 -12.37
C ASP A 170 -0.26 6.18 -12.53
N ILE A 171 -0.61 5.35 -11.55
CA ILE A 171 -0.35 3.92 -11.51
C ILE A 171 -1.61 3.21 -10.98
N VAL A 172 -1.97 2.09 -11.58
CA VAL A 172 -3.01 1.19 -11.06
C VAL A 172 -2.39 -0.19 -10.80
N GLN A 173 -2.52 -0.66 -9.58
CA GLN A 173 -2.14 -2.00 -9.17
C GLN A 173 -3.35 -2.93 -9.29
N ILE A 174 -3.21 -4.00 -10.08
CA ILE A 174 -4.28 -4.99 -10.31
C ILE A 174 -4.08 -6.14 -9.33
N GLY A 175 -4.74 -6.05 -8.17
CA GLY A 175 -4.55 -6.99 -7.06
C GLY A 175 -3.37 -6.61 -6.15
N ASN A 176 -3.30 -7.22 -4.98
CA ASN A 176 -2.24 -6.98 -4.01
C ASN A 176 -1.68 -8.30 -3.45
N GLU A 177 -0.34 -8.41 -3.46
CA GLU A 177 0.45 -9.55 -2.97
C GLU A 177 -0.05 -10.89 -3.54
N LEU A 178 -0.02 -10.97 -4.87
CA LEU A 178 -0.66 -12.03 -5.65
C LEU A 178 0.09 -13.37 -5.68
N ASN A 179 0.97 -13.63 -4.71
CA ASN A 179 1.76 -14.87 -4.62
C ASN A 179 0.87 -16.13 -4.72
N GLY A 180 -0.28 -16.11 -4.05
CA GLY A 180 -1.26 -17.19 -4.10
C GLY A 180 -2.37 -17.01 -5.14
N GLY A 181 -2.29 -16.00 -6.00
CA GLY A 181 -3.34 -15.58 -6.93
C GLY A 181 -4.28 -14.52 -6.36
N MET A 182 -5.51 -14.43 -6.87
CA MET A 182 -6.56 -13.51 -6.40
C MET A 182 -7.92 -14.20 -6.38
N LEU A 183 -8.94 -13.65 -5.72
CA LEU A 183 -10.33 -14.09 -5.84
C LEU A 183 -10.51 -15.62 -5.68
N TRP A 184 -10.08 -16.15 -4.54
CA TRP A 184 -10.09 -17.58 -4.27
C TRP A 184 -11.51 -18.16 -4.13
N PRO A 185 -11.72 -19.43 -4.55
CA PRO A 185 -10.71 -20.37 -5.06
C PRO A 185 -10.37 -20.26 -6.56
N GLU A 186 -11.18 -19.58 -7.37
CA GLU A 186 -11.12 -19.68 -8.83
C GLU A 186 -9.84 -19.06 -9.41
N GLY A 187 -9.38 -17.95 -8.84
CA GLY A 187 -8.14 -17.28 -9.24
C GLY A 187 -6.90 -17.66 -8.44
N LYS A 188 -6.91 -18.81 -7.73
CA LYS A 188 -5.70 -19.35 -7.11
C LYS A 188 -4.63 -19.65 -8.16
N SER A 189 -3.36 -19.44 -7.80
CA SER A 189 -2.20 -19.87 -8.58
C SER A 189 -1.82 -21.36 -8.37
N TRP A 190 -2.58 -22.10 -7.55
CA TRP A 190 -2.29 -23.48 -7.17
C TRP A 190 -3.54 -24.28 -6.74
N GLY A 191 -3.44 -25.62 -6.79
CA GLY A 191 -4.34 -26.54 -6.07
C GLY A 191 -5.74 -26.75 -6.65
N GLN A 192 -5.94 -26.58 -7.96
CA GLN A 192 -7.23 -26.69 -8.65
C GLN A 192 -7.16 -27.61 -9.89
N ASN A 193 -6.34 -28.66 -9.84
CA ASN A 193 -6.23 -29.71 -10.88
C ASN A 193 -5.81 -29.20 -12.28
N GLY A 194 -5.14 -28.05 -12.36
CA GLY A 194 -4.64 -27.47 -13.62
C GLY A 194 -5.35 -26.18 -14.05
N GLY A 195 -4.68 -25.40 -14.92
CA GLY A 195 -5.20 -24.14 -15.48
C GLY A 195 -5.26 -22.96 -14.48
N GLU A 196 -4.61 -23.08 -13.33
CA GLU A 196 -4.58 -22.04 -12.29
C GLU A 196 -4.02 -20.72 -12.80
N PHE A 197 -2.87 -20.77 -13.47
CA PHE A 197 -2.26 -19.57 -14.04
C PHE A 197 -3.05 -19.03 -15.23
N ASP A 198 -3.77 -19.87 -15.98
CA ASP A 198 -4.64 -19.39 -17.06
C ASP A 198 -5.81 -18.59 -16.50
N ARG A 199 -6.44 -19.09 -15.42
CA ARG A 199 -7.52 -18.38 -14.73
C ARG A 199 -7.03 -17.09 -14.07
N LEU A 200 -5.89 -17.14 -13.38
CA LEU A 200 -5.28 -15.93 -12.82
C LEU A 200 -4.94 -14.91 -13.90
N ALA A 201 -4.34 -15.34 -15.02
CA ALA A 201 -4.03 -14.47 -16.14
C ALA A 201 -5.30 -13.87 -16.78
N GLY A 202 -6.41 -14.62 -16.83
CA GLY A 202 -7.71 -14.13 -17.26
C GLY A 202 -8.21 -12.96 -16.41
N LEU A 203 -8.22 -13.12 -15.09
CA LEU A 203 -8.61 -12.07 -14.14
C LEU A 203 -7.69 -10.83 -14.23
N LEU A 204 -6.37 -11.03 -14.34
CA LEU A 204 -5.42 -9.93 -14.49
C LEU A 204 -5.63 -9.17 -15.81
N LYS A 205 -5.84 -9.88 -16.92
CA LYS A 205 -6.15 -9.27 -18.21
C LYS A 205 -7.47 -8.51 -18.17
N ALA A 206 -8.49 -9.05 -17.49
CA ALA A 206 -9.77 -8.38 -17.30
C ALA A 206 -9.61 -7.04 -16.55
N GLY A 207 -8.86 -7.03 -15.43
CA GLY A 207 -8.57 -5.81 -14.69
C GLY A 207 -7.79 -4.79 -15.53
N ILE A 208 -6.73 -5.22 -16.22
CA ILE A 208 -5.94 -4.35 -17.11
C ILE A 208 -6.79 -3.76 -18.24
N SER A 209 -7.67 -4.56 -18.84
CA SER A 209 -8.58 -4.10 -19.89
C SER A 209 -9.53 -3.02 -19.36
N GLY A 210 -10.12 -3.23 -18.18
CA GLY A 210 -11.01 -2.23 -17.55
C GLY A 210 -10.30 -0.89 -17.28
N VAL A 211 -9.02 -0.90 -16.89
CA VAL A 211 -8.23 0.34 -16.79
C VAL A 211 -8.11 1.02 -18.15
N ARG A 212 -7.73 0.26 -19.18
CA ARG A 212 -7.41 0.78 -20.53
C ARG A 212 -8.60 1.42 -21.24
N GLU A 213 -9.81 0.92 -21.03
CA GLU A 213 -11.03 1.50 -21.64
C GLU A 213 -11.28 2.97 -21.26
N ASN A 214 -10.71 3.43 -20.15
CA ASN A 214 -10.84 4.81 -19.71
C ASN A 214 -9.69 5.72 -20.19
N LEU A 215 -8.69 5.17 -20.87
CA LEU A 215 -7.49 5.88 -21.31
C LEU A 215 -7.61 6.33 -22.77
N SER A 216 -7.16 7.54 -23.06
CA SER A 216 -6.93 7.98 -24.44
C SER A 216 -5.57 7.54 -24.97
N ASP A 217 -4.63 7.24 -24.07
CA ASP A 217 -3.29 6.73 -24.36
C ASP A 217 -2.99 5.60 -23.36
N PRO A 218 -2.64 4.37 -23.81
CA PRO A 218 -2.32 3.27 -22.91
C PRO A 218 -1.12 3.52 -21.98
N HIS A 219 -0.27 4.52 -22.28
CA HIS A 219 0.86 4.91 -21.44
C HIS A 219 0.52 5.98 -20.39
N GLN A 220 -0.70 6.53 -20.41
CA GLN A 220 -1.16 7.53 -19.45
C GLN A 220 -1.11 7.01 -18.00
N VAL A 221 -1.40 5.72 -17.81
CA VAL A 221 -1.45 5.06 -16.51
C VAL A 221 -0.56 3.82 -16.57
N LYS A 222 0.39 3.72 -15.65
CA LYS A 222 1.20 2.50 -15.53
C LYS A 222 0.38 1.40 -14.86
N ILE A 223 0.51 0.18 -15.37
CA ILE A 223 -0.03 -1.02 -14.72
C ILE A 223 1.04 -1.61 -13.83
N MET A 224 0.67 -1.95 -12.59
CA MET A 224 1.51 -2.66 -11.63
C MET A 224 0.87 -3.99 -11.24
N LEU A 225 1.68 -5.02 -11.12
CA LEU A 225 1.35 -6.27 -10.44
C LEU A 225 2.31 -6.39 -9.27
N HIS A 226 1.78 -6.76 -8.10
CA HIS A 226 2.55 -6.90 -6.87
C HIS A 226 2.22 -8.21 -6.18
#